data_AF-A0A9C7UKN3-F1
#
_entry.id   AF-A0A9C7UKN3-F1
#
_cell.length_a   1.000
_cell.length_b   1.000
_cell.length_c   1.000
_cell.angle_alpha   90.00
_cell.angle_beta   90.00
_cell.angle_gamma   90.00
#
_symmetry.space_group_name_H-M   'P 1'
#
loop_
_entity.id
_entity.type
_entity.pdbx_description
1 polymer ?
#
loop_
_entity_poly.entity_id
_entity_poly.type
_entity_poly.pdbx_seq_one_letter_code
_entity_poly.pdbx_strand_id
1 'polypeptide(L)'
;MIETKVDLHPDIPGVVNVKVRLLNRSTQHRTYPAIELALSDRNGRLSASYLFTQIVSRNRRPRKKVPPGGDVIVVVNLAQPEDNAVGFEARIVSS
;
A
#
# COMPACT_ATOMS: atom_id res chain seq x y z
N MET A 1 1.11 -8.05 -10.22
CA MET A 1 -0.07 -8.37 -9.38
C MET A 1 0.02 -7.51 -8.15
N ILE A 2 -1.12 -6.99 -7.70
CA ILE A 2 -1.26 -6.21 -6.47
C ILE A 2 -2.23 -6.96 -5.55
N GLU A 3 -1.90 -7.04 -4.27
CA GLU A 3 -2.75 -7.62 -3.24
C GLU A 3 -2.72 -6.69 -2.02
N THR A 4 -3.89 -6.41 -1.45
CA THR A 4 -4.04 -5.50 -0.31
C THR A 4 -4.53 -6.29 0.90
N LYS A 5 -3.83 -6.13 2.02
CA LYS A 5 -4.25 -6.66 3.32
C LYS A 5 -4.27 -5.55 4.35
N VAL A 6 -5.25 -5.60 5.24
CA VAL A 6 -5.45 -4.60 6.29
C VAL A 6 -5.33 -5.29 7.65
N ASP A 7 -4.50 -4.76 8.53
CA ASP A 7 -4.40 -5.19 9.92
C ASP A 7 -4.28 -3.97 10.84
N LEU A 8 -4.56 -4.13 12.14
CA LEU A 8 -4.31 -3.09 13.14
C LEU A 8 -2.81 -2.94 13.42
N HIS A 9 -2.35 -1.72 13.70
CA HIS A 9 -0.98 -1.50 14.13
C HIS A 9 -0.77 -2.12 15.52
N PRO A 10 0.29 -2.93 15.73
CA PRO A 10 0.48 -3.66 16.99
C PRO A 10 0.68 -2.72 18.20
N ASP A 11 1.37 -1.60 17.98
CA ASP A 11 1.81 -0.72 19.08
C ASP A 11 1.05 0.62 19.17
N ILE A 12 0.24 0.97 18.17
CA ILE A 12 -0.39 2.30 18.10
C ILE A 12 -1.91 2.12 17.90
N PRO A 13 -2.71 2.36 18.95
CA PRO A 13 -4.16 2.25 18.87
C PRO A 13 -4.75 3.15 17.76
N GLY A 14 -5.75 2.62 17.04
CA GLY A 14 -6.44 3.36 15.98
C GLY A 14 -5.65 3.54 14.68
N VAL A 15 -4.40 3.07 14.61
CA VAL A 15 -3.64 3.04 13.35
C VAL A 15 -3.91 1.75 12.60
N VAL A 16 -4.12 1.88 11.30
CA VAL A 16 -4.30 0.76 10.40
C VAL A 16 -3.06 0.59 9.52
N ASN A 17 -2.59 -0.64 9.44
CA ASN A 17 -1.53 -1.06 8.54
C ASN A 17 -2.14 -1.62 7.27
N VAL A 18 -1.97 -0.91 6.16
CA VAL A 18 -2.32 -1.40 4.83
C VAL A 18 -1.08 -1.97 4.18
N LYS A 19 -1.06 -3.29 4.03
CA LYS A 19 0.01 -4.04 3.38
C LYS A 19 -0.33 -4.23 1.92
N VAL A 20 0.51 -3.70 1.04
CA VAL A 20 0.38 -3.85 -0.40
C VAL A 20 1.51 -4.75 -0.91
N ARG A 21 1.16 -5.92 -1.42
CA ARG A 21 2.10 -6.84 -2.06
C ARG A 21 2.28 -6.47 -3.52
N LEU A 22 3.52 -6.31 -3.94
CA LEU A 22 3.88 -6.00 -5.32
C LEU A 22 4.73 -7.15 -5.88
N LEU A 23 4.27 -7.71 -7.00
CA LEU A 23 5.03 -8.70 -7.77
C LEU A 23 5.50 -8.09 -9.09
N ASN A 24 6.82 -7.96 -9.27
CA ASN A 24 7.43 -7.59 -10.54
C ASN A 24 7.52 -8.80 -11.47
N ARG A 25 6.58 -8.92 -12.40
CA ARG A 25 6.55 -10.00 -13.42
C ARG A 25 7.45 -9.74 -14.62
N SER A 26 8.16 -8.61 -14.69
CA SER A 26 9.05 -8.31 -15.80
C SER A 26 10.45 -8.90 -15.60
N THR A 27 11.21 -9.00 -16.68
CA THR A 27 12.64 -9.41 -16.66
C THR A 27 13.59 -8.27 -16.27
N GLN A 28 13.06 -7.07 -16.00
CA GLN A 28 13.83 -5.87 -15.70
C GLN A 28 13.58 -5.37 -14.27
N HIS A 29 14.50 -4.57 -13.74
CA HIS A 29 14.27 -3.85 -12.51
C HIS A 29 13.21 -2.76 -12.73
N ARG A 30 12.16 -2.76 -11.91
CA ARG A 30 11.10 -1.74 -11.95
C ARG A 30 11.26 -0.77 -10.80
N THR A 31 11.11 0.51 -11.07
CA THR A 31 10.96 1.51 -9.99
C THR A 31 9.74 1.15 -9.15
N TYR A 32 9.76 1.47 -7.86
CA TYR A 32 8.55 1.35 -7.06
C TYR A 32 7.46 2.24 -7.68
N PRO A 33 6.27 1.68 -7.99
CA PRO A 33 5.19 2.47 -8.54
C PRO A 33 4.67 3.45 -7.50
N ALA A 34 4.03 4.53 -7.94
CA ALA A 34 3.15 5.28 -7.06
C ALA A 34 1.92 4.42 -6.74
N ILE A 35 1.55 4.36 -5.46
CA ILE A 35 0.36 3.64 -5.00
C ILE A 35 -0.66 4.66 -4.52
N GLU A 36 -1.86 4.58 -5.06
CA GLU A 36 -3.03 5.24 -4.51
C GLU A 36 -3.74 4.27 -3.58
N LEU A 37 -4.11 4.75 -2.39
CA LEU A 37 -4.94 4.03 -1.44
C LEU A 37 -6.27 4.75 -1.29
N ALA A 38 -7.33 4.12 -1.82
CA ALA A 38 -8.70 4.58 -1.72
C ALA A 38 -9.36 3.98 -0.47
N LEU A 39 -10.03 4.82 0.31
CA LEU A 39 -10.82 4.44 1.48
C LEU A 39 -12.29 4.62 1.15
N SER A 40 -13.12 3.63 1.47
CA SER A 40 -14.56 3.68 1.25
C SER A 40 -15.37 3.43 2.51
N ASP A 41 -16.53 4.07 2.59
CA ASP A 41 -17.52 3.84 3.64
C ASP A 41 -18.27 2.51 3.44
N ARG A 42 -19.20 2.21 4.35
CA ARG A 42 -20.00 0.98 4.33
C ARG A 42 -20.90 0.83 3.11
N ASN A 43 -21.18 1.92 2.41
CA ASN A 43 -21.97 1.94 1.18
C ASN A 43 -21.08 1.83 -0.07
N GLY A 44 -19.77 1.66 0.11
CA GLY A 44 -18.79 1.64 -0.97
C GLY A 44 -18.47 3.01 -1.55
N ARG A 45 -18.92 4.11 -0.92
CA ARG A 45 -18.60 5.47 -1.39
C ARG A 45 -17.20 5.86 -0.96
N LEU A 46 -16.43 6.48 -1.85
CA LEU A 46 -15.09 6.97 -1.54
C LEU A 46 -15.18 8.05 -0.43
N SER A 47 -14.52 7.79 0.69
CA SER A 47 -14.37 8.74 1.80
C SER A 47 -13.07 9.54 1.69
N ALA A 48 -11.98 8.91 1.27
CA ALA A 48 -10.67 9.55 1.11
C ALA A 48 -9.79 8.82 0.08
N SER A 49 -8.77 9.50 -0.44
CA SER A 49 -7.71 8.89 -1.26
C SER A 49 -6.35 9.48 -0.89
N TYR A 50 -5.33 8.62 -0.75
CA TYR A 50 -3.97 9.01 -0.43
C TYR A 50 -2.98 8.50 -1.48
N LEU A 51 -2.12 9.38 -1.97
CA LEU A 51 -1.08 9.06 -2.93
C LEU A 51 0.28 8.86 -2.25
N PHE A 52 0.87 7.68 -2.43
CA PHE A 52 2.20 7.34 -1.92
C PHE A 52 3.19 7.18 -3.06
N THR A 53 4.12 8.13 -3.17
CA THR A 53 5.18 8.13 -4.20
C THR A 53 6.53 7.67 -3.67
N GLN A 54 6.75 7.76 -2.35
CA GLN A 54 7.98 7.33 -1.69
C GLN A 54 7.72 6.08 -0.87
N ILE A 55 7.92 4.94 -1.53
CA ILE A 55 7.64 3.65 -0.93
C ILE A 55 8.92 3.05 -0.41
N VAL A 56 8.96 2.82 0.91
CA VAL A 56 10.01 2.07 1.58
C VAL A 56 9.54 0.64 1.82
N SER A 57 10.30 -0.33 1.30
CA SER A 57 10.11 -1.73 1.66
C SER A 57 10.55 -1.95 3.11
N ARG A 58 9.84 -2.81 3.84
CA ARG A 58 10.19 -3.22 5.21
C ARG A 58 11.57 -3.90 5.31
N ASN A 59 12.13 -4.37 4.20
CA ASN A 59 13.46 -4.94 4.17
C ASN A 59 14.53 -3.87 4.45
N ARG A 60 15.40 -4.16 5.43
CA ARG A 60 16.46 -3.31 6.03
C ARG A 60 17.45 -2.61 5.06
N ARG A 61 17.30 -2.75 3.74
CA ARG A 61 18.01 -1.94 2.75
C ARG A 61 16.98 -1.25 1.85
N PRO A 62 16.92 0.10 1.84
CA PRO A 62 16.04 0.82 0.92
C PRO A 62 16.50 0.55 -0.51
N ARG A 63 15.84 -0.41 -1.18
CA ARG A 63 15.99 -0.60 -2.61
C ARG A 63 15.11 0.43 -3.29
N LYS A 64 15.64 1.16 -4.27
CA LYS A 64 14.87 2.11 -5.09
C LYS A 64 14.05 1.43 -6.19
N LYS A 65 14.25 0.12 -6.39
CA LYS A 65 13.63 -0.70 -7.44
C LYS A 65 13.24 -2.08 -6.91
N VAL A 66 12.18 -2.64 -7.47
CA VAL A 66 11.77 -4.04 -7.34
C VAL A 66 12.52 -4.86 -8.40
N PRO A 67 13.31 -5.88 -8.02
CA PRO A 67 14.05 -6.71 -8.99
C PRO A 67 13.11 -7.56 -9.85
N PRO A 68 13.59 -8.12 -10.98
CA PRO A 68 12.86 -9.13 -11.74
C PRO A 68 12.39 -10.29 -10.85
N GLY A 69 11.13 -10.70 -10.96
CA GLY A 69 10.55 -11.73 -10.09
C GLY A 69 10.40 -11.32 -8.61
N GLY A 70 10.74 -10.07 -8.27
CA GLY A 70 10.69 -9.58 -6.90
C GLY A 70 9.26 -9.53 -6.36
N ASP A 71 9.08 -10.12 -5.17
CA ASP A 71 7.87 -10.10 -4.38
C ASP A 71 8.13 -9.30 -3.10
N VAL A 72 7.56 -8.10 -3.03
CA VAL A 72 7.82 -7.15 -1.94
C VAL A 72 6.52 -6.71 -1.30
N ILE A 73 6.56 -6.54 0.03
CA ILE A 73 5.45 -5.99 0.80
C ILE A 73 5.80 -4.55 1.17
N VAL A 74 4.91 -3.65 0.77
CA VAL A 74 4.88 -2.24 1.16
C VAL A 74 3.90 -2.12 2.32
N VAL A 75 4.27 -1.38 3.37
CA VAL A 75 3.37 -1.13 4.50
C VAL A 75 3.09 0.37 4.56
N VAL A 76 1.82 0.72 4.48
CA VAL A 76 1.31 2.08 4.68
C VAL A 76 0.64 2.12 6.04
N ASN A 77 1.10 3.02 6.91
CA ASN A 77 0.47 3.24 8.20
C ASN A 77 -0.48 4.44 8.08
N LEU A 78 -1.77 4.20 8.26
CA LEU A 78 -2.78 5.25 8.30
C LEU A 78 -3.13 5.53 9.76
N ALA A 79 -2.74 6.70 10.25
CA ALA A 79 -3.15 7.15 11.57
C ALA A 79 -4.61 7.59 11.52
N GLN A 80 -5.49 6.86 12.22
CA GLN A 80 -6.93 7.09 12.25
C GLN A 80 -7.52 7.24 10.84
N PRO A 81 -7.75 6.13 10.11
CA PRO A 81 -8.56 6.23 8.90
C PRO A 81 -9.90 6.90 9.25
N GLU A 82 -10.46 7.69 8.32
CA GLU A 82 -11.75 8.37 8.49
C GLU A 82 -12.75 7.49 9.25
N ASP A 83 -13.46 8.04 10.23
CA ASP A 83 -14.24 7.27 11.23
C ASP A 83 -15.25 6.27 10.61
N ASN A 84 -15.65 6.49 9.37
CA ASN A 84 -16.60 5.66 8.64
C ASN A 84 -15.96 4.72 7.59
N ALA A 85 -14.64 4.77 7.39
CA ALA A 85 -13.94 3.95 6.40
C ALA A 85 -13.91 2.48 6.84
N VAL A 86 -14.42 1.61 5.97
CA VAL A 86 -14.40 0.15 6.18
C VAL A 86 -13.77 -0.60 5.00
N GLY A 87 -13.70 0.01 3.82
CA GLY A 87 -13.05 -0.53 2.64
C GLY A 87 -11.71 0.14 2.36
N PHE A 88 -10.72 -0.66 1.92
CA PHE A 88 -9.38 -0.20 1.58
C PHE A 88 -8.94 -0.86 0.27
N GLU A 89 -8.68 -0.08 -0.75
CA GLU A 89 -8.23 -0.57 -2.05
C GLU A 89 -6.96 0.15 -2.49
N ALA A 90 -5.94 -0.63 -2.89
CA ALA A 90 -4.68 -0.09 -3.39
C ALA A 90 -4.60 -0.24 -4.90
N ARG A 91 -4.17 0.80 -5.60
CA ARG A 91 -4.02 0.83 -7.05
C ARG A 91 -2.67 1.43 -7.44
N ILE A 92 -2.12 0.95 -8.55
CA ILE A 92 -0.94 1.56 -9.18
C ILE A 92 -1.42 2.71 -10.06
N VAL A 93 -0.90 3.91 -9.82
CA VAL A 93 -1.30 5.13 -10.53
C VAL A 93 -0.22 5.69 -11.45
N SER A 94 1.01 5.18 -11.35
CA SER A 94 2.05 5.35 -12.37
C SER A 94 3.02 4.17 -12.37
N SER A 95 3.48 3.78 -13.55
CA SER A 95 4.39 2.64 -13.78
C SER A 95 5.42 2.94 -14.84
#